data_AF-A0A7Z9JNX2-F1
#
_entry.id   AF-A0A7Z9JNX2-F1
#
_cell.length_a   1.000
_cell.length_b   1.000
_cell.length_c   1.000
_cell.angle_alpha   90.00
_cell.angle_beta   90.00
_cell.angle_gamma   90.00
#
_symmetry.space_group_name_H-M   'P 1'
#
loop_
_entity.id
_entity.type
_entity.pdbx_description
1 polymer ?
#
loop_
_entity_poly.entity_id
_entity_poly.type
_entity_poly.pdbx_seq_one_letter_code
_entity_poly.pdbx_strand_id
1 'polypeptide(L)'
;MTLSRREFISGVSAAAALSGVSPASLSGVRPVVGIASKDDPLGVRSDFPVVEQSVYLDSAYITPSPLQAVEAAQAFAEAKARDPVSLGGMLQETNLMRQRFATLIGASEMEIGVLFATSDGENIVSRALDLKQGDNVVIDDLHYDTTYLLYQQLAEQRGLEVRIVNSEAGGGTCRRVR
;
A
#
# COMPACT_ATOMS: atom_id res chain seq x y z
N MET A 1 -26.34 -11.43 -2.33
CA MET A 1 -26.58 -10.05 -1.85
C MET A 1 -25.27 -9.31 -1.99
N THR A 2 -25.17 -8.36 -2.90
CA THR A 2 -23.94 -7.61 -3.19
C THR A 2 -23.90 -6.38 -2.29
N LEU A 3 -23.16 -6.46 -1.19
CA LEU A 3 -22.92 -5.30 -0.32
C LEU A 3 -21.91 -4.38 -1.00
N SER A 4 -22.26 -3.10 -1.15
CA SER A 4 -21.37 -2.08 -1.70
C SER A 4 -20.32 -1.64 -0.66
N ARG A 5 -19.14 -1.15 -1.11
CA ARG A 5 -18.08 -0.62 -0.22
C ARG A 5 -18.59 0.45 0.76
N ARG A 6 -19.59 1.23 0.36
CA ARG A 6 -20.20 2.28 1.20
C ARG A 6 -21.06 1.68 2.32
N GLU A 7 -21.80 0.61 2.04
CA GLU A 7 -22.61 -0.11 3.03
C GLU A 7 -21.73 -0.87 4.04
N PHE A 8 -20.58 -1.39 3.60
CA PHE A 8 -19.60 -1.99 4.50
C PHE A 8 -19.04 -0.98 5.50
N ILE A 9 -18.63 0.21 5.03
CA ILE A 9 -18.11 1.26 5.91
C ILE A 9 -19.18 1.77 6.88
N SER A 10 -20.42 1.98 6.42
CA SER A 10 -21.52 2.38 7.32
C SER A 10 -21.94 1.28 8.30
N GLY A 11 -21.84 0.01 7.90
CA GLY A 11 -22.19 -1.14 8.72
C GLY A 11 -21.20 -1.38 9.86
N VAL A 12 -19.90 -1.16 9.63
CA VAL A 12 -18.86 -1.31 10.66
C VAL A 12 -19.01 -0.23 11.75
N SER A 13 -19.37 1.00 11.40
CA SER A 13 -19.65 2.07 12.37
C SER A 13 -20.88 1.78 13.25
N ALA A 14 -21.91 1.11 12.72
CA ALA A 14 -23.11 0.77 13.48
C ALA A 14 -22.96 -0.52 14.31
N ALA A 15 -22.21 -1.51 13.81
CA ALA A 15 -22.00 -2.78 14.52
C ALA A 15 -21.08 -2.62 15.75
N ALA A 16 -20.09 -1.73 15.69
CA ALA A 16 -19.22 -1.42 16.83
C ALA A 16 -19.96 -0.73 17.99
N ALA A 17 -21.14 -0.13 17.73
CA ALA A 17 -21.96 0.50 18.76
C ALA A 17 -22.91 -0.49 19.48
N LEU A 18 -23.11 -1.71 18.94
CA LEU A 18 -24.11 -2.67 19.44
C LEU A 18 -23.52 -4.01 19.91
N SER A 19 -22.30 -4.35 19.54
CA SER A 19 -21.58 -5.46 20.14
C SER A 19 -20.59 -4.91 21.16
N GLY A 20 -20.87 -5.10 22.45
CA GLY A 20 -20.01 -4.72 23.58
C GLY A 20 -18.69 -5.50 23.65
N VAL A 21 -17.99 -5.61 22.52
CA VAL A 21 -16.65 -6.18 22.44
C VAL A 21 -15.69 -5.13 22.99
N SER A 22 -15.34 -5.29 24.26
CA SER A 22 -14.31 -4.49 24.92
C SER A 22 -13.03 -4.50 24.07
N PRO A 23 -12.44 -3.34 23.72
CA PRO A 23 -11.24 -3.26 22.88
C PRO A 23 -9.95 -3.73 23.59
N ALA A 24 -10.08 -4.51 24.66
CA ALA A 24 -8.99 -4.92 25.55
C ALA A 24 -8.10 -6.04 24.99
N SER A 25 -8.30 -6.50 23.76
CA SER A 25 -7.50 -7.59 23.15
C SER A 25 -6.53 -7.14 22.05
N LEU A 26 -6.40 -5.84 21.76
CA LEU A 26 -5.28 -5.29 20.99
C LEU A 26 -4.22 -4.75 21.96
N SER A 27 -3.57 -5.67 22.67
CA SER A 27 -2.46 -5.33 23.56
C SER A 27 -1.28 -4.83 22.71
N GLY A 28 -1.14 -3.51 22.59
CA GLY A 28 0.02 -2.88 21.94
C GLY A 28 -0.25 -1.53 21.28
N VAL A 29 -1.50 -1.17 20.99
CA VAL A 29 -1.82 0.16 20.43
C VAL A 29 -2.42 1.02 21.54
N ARG A 30 -1.63 1.96 22.08
CA ARG A 30 -2.21 3.03 22.90
C ARG A 30 -3.14 3.84 22.00
N PRO A 31 -4.43 4.04 22.35
CA PRO A 31 -5.23 5.02 21.66
C PRO A 31 -4.64 6.40 21.98
N VAL A 32 -3.95 6.99 21.01
CA VAL A 32 -3.68 8.42 21.05
C VAL A 32 -5.01 9.08 20.78
N VAL A 33 -5.72 9.45 21.84
CA VAL A 33 -6.94 10.26 21.73
C VAL A 33 -6.46 11.68 21.41
N GLY A 34 -6.16 11.93 20.14
CA GLY A 34 -6.02 13.29 19.64
C GLY A 34 -7.35 14.00 19.81
N ILE A 35 -7.36 15.17 20.45
CA ILE A 35 -8.56 16.01 20.51
C ILE A 35 -8.82 16.46 19.08
N ALA A 36 -9.80 15.84 18.42
CA ALA A 36 -10.19 16.21 17.07
C ALA A 36 -10.49 17.71 17.04
N SER A 37 -9.77 18.43 16.19
CA SER A 37 -9.94 19.86 15.99
C SER A 37 -10.45 20.11 14.58
N LYS A 38 -10.93 21.32 14.29
CA LYS A 38 -11.36 21.70 12.93
C LYS A 38 -10.24 21.47 11.90
N ASP A 39 -9.00 21.68 12.31
CA ASP A 39 -7.80 21.61 11.45
C ASP A 39 -7.11 20.23 11.51
N ASP A 40 -7.54 19.35 12.42
CA ASP A 40 -7.14 17.94 12.52
C ASP A 40 -8.35 17.08 12.90
N PRO A 41 -9.26 16.81 11.94
CA PRO A 41 -10.50 16.10 12.21
C PRO A 41 -10.29 14.62 12.58
N LEU A 42 -9.13 14.07 12.26
CA LEU A 42 -8.77 12.68 12.59
C LEU A 42 -7.92 12.59 13.87
N GLY A 43 -7.39 13.70 14.38
CA GLY A 43 -6.54 13.73 15.56
C GLY A 43 -5.18 13.03 15.35
N VAL A 44 -4.72 12.92 14.11
CA VAL A 44 -3.50 12.17 13.72
C VAL A 44 -2.36 13.09 13.32
N ARG A 45 -2.57 14.42 13.29
CA ARG A 45 -1.55 15.35 12.81
C ARG A 45 -0.29 15.29 13.67
N SER A 46 -0.44 15.09 14.99
CA SER A 46 0.68 14.92 15.92
C SER A 46 1.50 13.66 15.68
N ASP A 47 1.00 12.68 14.91
CA ASP A 47 1.77 11.49 14.58
C ASP A 47 2.88 11.77 13.55
N PHE A 48 2.86 12.93 12.89
CA PHE A 48 3.78 13.29 11.82
C PHE A 48 4.60 14.56 12.16
N PRO A 49 5.78 14.44 12.79
CA PRO A 49 6.56 15.60 13.29
C PRO A 49 6.90 16.66 12.23
N VAL A 50 6.98 16.28 10.95
CA VAL A 50 7.25 17.21 9.84
C VAL A 50 6.27 18.38 9.79
N VAL A 51 5.03 18.17 10.25
CA VAL A 51 3.95 19.17 10.20
C VAL A 51 4.07 20.25 11.27
N GLU A 52 4.92 20.04 12.28
CA GLU A 52 5.29 21.04 13.28
C GLU A 52 6.28 22.06 12.69
N GLN A 53 7.09 21.64 11.73
CA GLN A 53 8.14 22.45 11.12
C GLN A 53 7.69 23.13 9.84
N SER A 54 6.77 22.53 9.09
CA SER A 54 6.37 23.02 7.77
C SER A 54 5.00 22.53 7.32
N VAL A 55 4.44 23.20 6.30
CA VAL A 55 3.29 22.68 5.55
C VAL A 55 3.81 21.74 4.47
N TYR A 56 3.63 20.43 4.68
CA TYR A 56 4.08 19.39 3.78
C TYR A 56 3.00 19.04 2.74
N LEU A 57 3.23 19.37 1.47
CA LEU A 57 2.26 19.17 0.36
C LEU A 57 2.77 18.20 -0.71
N ASP A 58 3.74 17.34 -0.37
CA ASP A 58 4.43 16.45 -1.32
C ASP A 58 4.30 14.96 -0.95
N SER A 59 3.22 14.58 -0.25
CA SER A 59 3.00 13.20 0.19
C SER A 59 2.86 12.21 -0.96
N ALA A 60 2.49 12.69 -2.15
CA ALA A 60 2.40 11.88 -3.36
C ALA A 60 3.79 11.43 -3.87
N TYR A 61 4.84 12.20 -3.62
CA TYR A 61 6.21 11.79 -3.93
C TYR A 61 6.72 10.79 -2.90
N ILE A 62 6.84 11.21 -1.63
CA ILE A 62 7.22 10.33 -0.50
C ILE A 62 6.45 10.75 0.74
N THR A 63 5.62 9.86 1.27
CA THR A 63 4.86 10.16 2.50
C THR A 63 5.77 10.10 3.73
N PRO A 64 5.74 11.11 4.61
CA PRO A 64 6.43 11.08 5.90
C PRO A 64 5.94 9.92 6.77
N SER A 65 6.84 9.21 7.45
CA SER A 65 6.46 8.12 8.35
C SER A 65 5.82 8.66 9.64
N PRO A 66 4.71 8.07 10.12
CA PRO A 66 4.18 8.37 11.43
C PRO A 66 5.10 7.83 12.54
N LEU A 67 5.09 8.44 13.72
CA LEU A 67 5.94 8.09 14.86
C LEU A 67 5.83 6.60 15.23
N GLN A 68 4.63 6.02 15.17
CA GLN A 68 4.38 4.61 15.48
C GLN A 68 5.17 3.68 14.56
N ALA A 69 5.32 4.03 13.28
CA ALA A 69 6.13 3.24 12.33
C ALA A 69 7.63 3.39 12.60
N VAL A 70 8.07 4.59 12.97
CA VAL A 70 9.46 4.86 13.37
C VAL A 70 9.84 4.07 14.62
N GLU A 71 8.98 4.12 15.66
CA GLU A 71 9.17 3.39 16.92
C GLU A 71 9.22 1.87 16.69
N ALA A 72 8.33 1.32 15.85
CA ALA A 72 8.33 -0.11 15.52
C ALA A 72 9.63 -0.54 14.81
N ALA A 73 10.13 0.26 13.88
CA ALA A 73 11.39 -0.02 13.18
C ALA A 73 12.59 0.04 14.13
N GLN A 74 12.63 1.03 15.03
CA GLN A 74 13.66 1.14 16.07
C GLN A 74 13.64 -0.06 17.01
N ALA A 75 12.46 -0.42 17.53
CA ALA A 75 12.29 -1.57 18.42
C ALA A 75 12.77 -2.87 17.78
N PHE A 76 12.46 -3.10 16.50
CA PHE A 76 12.94 -4.26 15.76
C PHE A 76 14.47 -4.29 15.63
N ALA A 77 15.07 -3.15 15.25
CA ALA A 77 16.52 -3.03 15.09
C ALA A 77 17.25 -3.26 16.43
N GLU A 78 16.75 -2.68 17.52
CA GLU A 78 17.30 -2.88 18.86
C GLU A 78 17.16 -4.32 19.35
N ALA A 79 16.01 -4.96 19.14
CA ALA A 79 15.78 -6.35 19.52
C ALA A 79 16.82 -7.25 18.83
N LYS A 80 17.00 -7.07 17.51
CA LYS A 80 17.98 -7.81 16.71
C LYS A 80 19.43 -7.56 17.11
N ALA A 81 19.74 -6.38 17.65
CA ALA A 81 21.08 -6.05 18.14
C ALA A 81 21.39 -6.67 19.51
N ARG A 82 20.39 -6.84 20.38
CA ARG A 82 20.56 -7.36 21.75
C ARG A 82 20.51 -8.88 21.84
N ASP A 83 19.71 -9.52 21.00
CA ASP A 83 19.54 -10.98 20.94
C ASP A 83 19.28 -11.38 19.49
N PRO A 84 19.91 -12.44 18.93
CA PRO A 84 19.50 -12.97 17.64
C PRO A 84 18.01 -13.34 17.64
N VAL A 85 17.17 -12.46 17.08
CA VAL A 85 15.75 -12.74 16.85
C VAL A 85 15.65 -14.04 16.06
N SER A 86 14.94 -15.02 16.62
CA SER A 86 14.80 -16.33 15.98
C SER A 86 14.15 -16.17 14.60
N LEU A 87 14.56 -17.01 13.64
CA LEU A 87 13.93 -17.04 12.33
C LEU A 87 12.41 -17.26 12.43
N GLY A 88 11.97 -18.13 13.35
CA GLY A 88 10.55 -18.38 13.61
C GLY A 88 9.80 -17.12 14.04
N GLY A 89 10.37 -16.32 14.95
CA GLY A 89 9.79 -15.04 15.36
C GLY A 89 9.69 -14.04 14.21
N MET A 90 10.74 -13.90 13.38
CA MET A 90 10.69 -13.02 12.21
C MET A 90 9.63 -13.44 11.18
N LEU A 91 9.47 -14.75 10.96
CA LEU A 91 8.44 -15.28 10.07
C LEU A 91 7.03 -15.05 10.62
N GLN A 92 6.84 -15.17 11.94
CA GLN A 92 5.56 -14.89 12.58
C GLN A 92 5.13 -13.43 12.40
N GLU A 93 6.04 -12.47 12.64
CA GLU A 93 5.78 -11.04 12.41
C GLU A 93 5.51 -10.75 10.94
N THR A 94 6.24 -11.40 10.02
CA THR A 94 6.00 -11.28 8.58
C THR A 94 4.60 -11.77 8.20
N ASN A 95 4.15 -12.90 8.75
CA ASN A 95 2.81 -13.44 8.48
C ASN A 95 1.70 -12.55 9.05
N LEU A 96 1.90 -12.03 10.27
CA LEU A 96 0.96 -11.08 10.87
C LEU A 96 0.83 -9.80 10.03
N MET A 97 1.96 -9.28 9.50
CA MET A 97 1.95 -8.16 8.57
C MET A 97 1.18 -8.50 7.29
N ARG A 98 1.39 -9.67 6.67
CA ARG A 98 0.63 -10.10 5.48
C ARG A 98 -0.86 -10.16 5.77
N GLN A 99 -1.27 -10.72 6.91
CA GLN A 99 -2.67 -10.80 7.33
C GLN A 99 -3.33 -9.43 7.47
N ARG A 100 -2.63 -8.47 8.09
CA ARG A 100 -3.13 -7.09 8.24
C ARG A 100 -3.31 -6.40 6.90
N PHE A 101 -2.33 -6.53 6.00
CA PHE A 101 -2.44 -5.96 4.64
C PHE A 101 -3.52 -6.63 3.79
N ALA A 102 -3.63 -7.95 3.86
CA ALA A 102 -4.69 -8.71 3.19
C ALA A 102 -6.08 -8.22 3.60
N THR A 103 -6.28 -8.02 4.90
CA THR A 103 -7.54 -7.46 5.44
C THR A 103 -7.79 -6.05 4.92
N LEU A 104 -6.77 -5.19 4.84
CA LEU A 104 -6.89 -3.82 4.37
C LEU A 104 -7.36 -3.71 2.91
N ILE A 105 -6.88 -4.60 2.03
CA ILE A 105 -7.17 -4.56 0.60
C ILE A 105 -8.25 -5.56 0.15
N GLY A 106 -8.73 -6.42 1.05
CA GLY A 106 -9.72 -7.45 0.76
C GLY A 106 -9.15 -8.67 0.00
N ALA A 107 -7.91 -9.05 0.31
CA ALA A 107 -7.23 -10.22 -0.25
C ALA A 107 -7.01 -11.32 0.81
N SER A 108 -6.44 -12.45 0.40
CA SER A 108 -5.93 -13.50 1.29
C SER A 108 -4.44 -13.29 1.61
N GLU A 109 -3.96 -13.91 2.70
CA GLU A 109 -2.55 -13.83 3.11
C GLU A 109 -1.58 -14.32 2.03
N MET A 110 -1.98 -15.32 1.24
CA MET A 110 -1.18 -15.92 0.17
C MET A 110 -1.06 -15.03 -1.07
N GLU A 111 -1.90 -14.00 -1.20
CA GLU A 111 -1.87 -13.03 -2.30
C GLU A 111 -0.99 -11.81 -2.01
N ILE A 112 -0.44 -11.70 -0.79
CA ILE A 112 0.42 -10.58 -0.41
C ILE A 112 1.88 -10.94 -0.66
N GLY A 113 2.57 -10.17 -1.49
CA GLY A 113 4.03 -10.19 -1.66
C GLY A 113 4.69 -9.01 -0.94
N VAL A 114 5.91 -9.18 -0.41
CA VAL A 114 6.66 -8.10 0.24
C VAL A 114 7.83 -7.73 -0.67
N LEU A 115 7.89 -6.46 -1.06
CA LEU A 115 8.83 -5.92 -2.04
C LEU A 115 9.42 -4.60 -1.55
N PHE A 116 10.46 -4.10 -2.21
CA PHE A 116 11.11 -2.84 -1.85
C PHE A 116 10.50 -1.63 -2.54
N ALA A 117 9.93 -1.80 -3.74
CA ALA A 117 9.29 -0.72 -4.50
C ALA A 117 8.19 -1.24 -5.45
N THR A 118 7.30 -0.36 -5.88
CA THR A 118 6.26 -0.66 -6.90
C THR A 118 6.89 -1.11 -8.22
N SER A 119 8.00 -0.48 -8.62
CA SER A 119 8.75 -0.84 -9.83
C SER A 119 9.26 -2.28 -9.79
N ASP A 120 9.68 -2.77 -8.62
CA ASP A 120 10.12 -4.16 -8.46
C ASP A 120 8.95 -5.12 -8.67
N GLY A 121 7.76 -4.77 -8.16
CA GLY A 121 6.55 -5.58 -8.32
C GLY A 121 6.16 -5.73 -9.77
N GLU A 122 6.15 -4.62 -10.52
CA GLU A 122 5.85 -4.66 -11.95
C GLU A 122 6.90 -5.46 -12.73
N ASN A 123 8.17 -5.33 -12.37
CA ASN A 123 9.27 -6.10 -12.95
C ASN A 123 9.16 -7.61 -12.68
N ILE A 124 8.73 -8.01 -11.48
CA ILE A 124 8.54 -9.41 -11.12
C ILE A 124 7.34 -9.99 -11.87
N VAL A 125 6.20 -9.30 -11.83
CA VAL A 125 4.97 -9.76 -12.48
C VAL A 125 5.17 -9.89 -13.98
N SER A 126 5.68 -8.86 -14.66
CA SER A 126 5.90 -8.87 -16.11
C SER A 126 6.84 -9.98 -16.57
N ARG A 127 7.85 -10.34 -15.78
CA ARG A 127 8.77 -11.45 -16.09
C ARG A 127 8.20 -12.84 -15.76
N ALA A 128 7.31 -12.92 -14.77
CA ALA A 128 6.60 -14.15 -14.42
C ALA A 128 5.49 -14.48 -15.41
N LEU A 129 4.93 -13.47 -16.09
CA LEU A 129 4.07 -13.66 -17.25
C LEU A 129 4.88 -14.27 -18.39
N ASP A 130 4.36 -15.35 -18.98
CA ASP A 130 5.01 -16.06 -20.08
C ASP A 130 4.83 -15.34 -21.43
N LEU A 131 5.04 -14.02 -21.44
CA LEU A 131 4.85 -13.16 -22.61
C LEU A 131 5.79 -13.57 -23.74
N LYS A 132 5.22 -13.78 -24.92
CA LYS A 132 5.88 -14.22 -26.15
C LYS A 132 5.89 -13.13 -27.20
N GLN A 133 6.71 -13.36 -28.22
CA GLN A 133 6.73 -12.52 -29.41
C GLN A 133 5.33 -12.36 -30.00
N GLY A 134 4.94 -11.12 -30.31
CA GLY A 134 3.63 -10.77 -30.83
C GLY A 134 2.54 -10.58 -29.77
N ASP A 135 2.81 -10.89 -28.49
CA ASP A 135 1.87 -10.55 -27.42
C ASP A 135 1.75 -9.04 -27.26
N ASN A 136 0.54 -8.61 -26.92
CA ASN A 136 0.17 -7.21 -26.79
C ASN A 136 0.12 -6.79 -25.32
N VAL A 137 0.89 -5.77 -24.96
CA VAL A 137 0.83 -5.09 -23.66
C VAL A 137 0.23 -3.70 -23.86
N VAL A 138 -0.78 -3.38 -23.07
CA VAL A 138 -1.46 -2.08 -23.13
C VAL A 138 -1.19 -1.32 -21.83
N ILE A 139 -0.65 -0.11 -21.94
CA ILE A 139 -0.39 0.82 -20.83
C ILE A 139 -1.04 2.18 -21.12
N ASP A 140 -1.27 3.02 -20.13
CA ASP A 140 -1.77 4.39 -20.34
C ASP A 140 -0.64 5.44 -20.39
N ASP A 141 -0.95 6.63 -20.91
CA ASP A 141 -0.02 7.76 -21.06
C ASP A 141 0.26 8.55 -19.76
N LEU A 142 -0.38 8.19 -18.65
CA LEU A 142 -0.17 8.77 -17.32
C LEU A 142 0.60 7.81 -16.40
N HIS A 143 1.03 6.66 -16.92
CA HIS A 143 1.75 5.67 -16.14
C HIS A 143 3.13 6.20 -15.72
N TYR A 144 3.66 5.69 -14.60
CA TYR A 144 4.94 6.15 -14.07
C TYR A 144 6.12 5.78 -14.98
N ASP A 145 7.12 6.67 -15.07
CA ASP A 145 8.21 6.60 -16.07
C ASP A 145 8.93 5.25 -16.15
N THR A 146 9.11 4.56 -15.02
CA THR A 146 9.81 3.27 -14.97
C THR A 146 9.12 2.19 -15.79
N THR A 147 7.81 2.31 -15.99
CA THR A 147 7.01 1.33 -16.72
C THR A 147 7.24 1.41 -18.23
N TYR A 148 7.38 2.62 -18.79
CA TYR A 148 7.73 2.77 -20.20
C TYR A 148 9.08 2.10 -20.50
N LEU A 149 10.08 2.34 -19.64
CA LEU A 149 11.40 1.72 -19.78
C LEU A 149 11.33 0.18 -19.68
N LEU A 150 10.54 -0.34 -18.74
CA LEU A 150 10.33 -1.78 -18.58
C LEU A 150 9.75 -2.40 -19.85
N TYR A 151 8.65 -1.87 -20.36
CA TYR A 151 7.97 -2.46 -21.52
C TYR A 151 8.69 -2.18 -22.83
N GLN A 152 9.41 -1.07 -22.96
CA GLN A 152 10.33 -0.86 -24.07
C GLN A 152 11.41 -1.95 -24.09
N GLN A 153 12.05 -2.22 -22.94
CA GLN A 153 13.07 -3.26 -22.86
C GLN A 153 12.48 -4.65 -23.19
N LEU A 154 11.29 -4.97 -22.68
CA LEU A 154 10.64 -6.25 -22.98
C LEU A 154 10.24 -6.36 -24.45
N ALA A 155 9.78 -5.27 -25.09
CA ALA A 155 9.50 -5.23 -26.51
C ALA A 155 10.75 -5.51 -27.34
N GLU A 156 11.87 -4.85 -27.03
CA GLU A 156 13.15 -5.07 -27.71
C GLU A 156 13.70 -6.49 -27.52
N GLN A 157 13.59 -7.04 -26.31
CA GLN A 157 14.15 -8.36 -25.97
C GLN A 157 13.28 -9.55 -26.38
N ARG A 158 11.95 -9.38 -26.37
CA ARG A 158 11.00 -10.49 -26.59
C ARG A 158 10.08 -10.29 -27.81
N GLY A 159 10.17 -9.14 -28.49
CA GLY A 159 9.31 -8.82 -29.63
C GLY A 159 7.84 -8.61 -29.24
N LEU A 160 7.59 -8.00 -28.08
CA LEU A 160 6.24 -7.63 -27.65
C LEU A 160 5.73 -6.41 -28.42
N GLU A 161 4.41 -6.33 -28.59
CA GLU A 161 3.73 -5.14 -29.08
C GLU A 161 3.24 -4.30 -27.88
N VAL A 162 3.77 -3.08 -27.71
CA VAL A 162 3.36 -2.17 -26.63
C VAL A 162 2.46 -1.08 -27.21
N ARG A 163 1.25 -0.95 -26.66
CA ARG A 163 0.27 0.06 -27.07
C ARG A 163 0.00 1.01 -25.92
N ILE A 164 0.02 2.31 -26.22
CA ILE A 164 -0.25 3.37 -25.25
C ILE A 164 -1.67 3.90 -25.44
N VAL A 165 -2.41 3.95 -24.35
CA VAL A 165 -3.76 4.50 -24.27
C VAL A 165 -3.67 5.95 -23.85
N ASN A 166 -4.11 6.87 -24.70
CA ASN A 166 -4.06 8.30 -24.36
C ASN A 166 -5.20 8.69 -23.41
N SER A 167 -4.88 9.45 -22.38
CA SER A 167 -5.83 10.05 -21.45
C SER A 167 -6.68 11.13 -22.10
N GLU A 168 -7.90 11.29 -21.62
CA GLU A 168 -8.79 12.37 -22.01
C GLU A 168 -8.56 13.59 -21.10
N ALA A 169 -8.08 14.69 -21.69
CA ALA A 169 -7.92 15.98 -21.02
C ALA A 169 -7.08 15.92 -19.72
N GLY A 170 -6.11 15.00 -19.64
CA GLY A 170 -5.26 14.79 -18.46
C GLY A 170 -5.98 14.15 -17.27
N GLY A 171 -7.21 13.65 -17.44
CA GLY A 171 -7.92 12.84 -16.46
C GLY A 171 -7.69 11.35 -16.68
N GLY A 172 -7.91 10.52 -15.64
CA GLY A 172 -7.70 9.06 -15.70
C GLY A 172 -8.65 8.28 -16.63
N THR A 173 -9.57 8.96 -17.33
CA THR A 173 -10.39 8.35 -18.39
C THR A 173 -9.56 8.21 -19.66
N CYS A 174 -9.38 6.97 -20.12
CA CYS A 174 -8.57 6.66 -21.28
C CYS A 174 -9.43 6.49 -22.55
N ARG A 175 -8.99 7.02 -23.70
CA ARG A 175 -9.63 6.74 -25.01
C ARG A 175 -9.35 5.31 -25.44
N ARG A 176 -10.32 4.60 -26.02
CA ARG A 176 -10.08 3.24 -26.57
C ARG A 176 -8.83 3.19 -27.44
N VAL A 177 -7.98 2.21 -27.15
CA VAL A 177 -6.89 1.77 -28.05
C VAL A 177 -7.53 1.27 -29.34
N ARG A 178 -7.11 1.81 -30.47
CA ARG A 178 -7.52 1.33 -31.80
C ARG A 178 -6.65 0.17 -32.25
#